data_AF-A0A0C5QHK1-F1
#
_entry.id   AF-A0A0C5QHK1-F1
#
_cell.length_a   1.000
_cell.length_b   1.000
_cell.length_c   1.000
_cell.angle_alpha   90.00
_cell.angle_beta   90.00
_cell.angle_gamma   90.00
#
_symmetry.space_group_name_H-M   'P 1'
#
loop_
_entity.id
_entity.type
_entity.pdbx_description
1 polymer ?
#
loop_
_entity_poly.entity_id
_entity_poly.type
_entity_poly.pdbx_seq_one_letter_code
_entity_poly.pdbx_strand_id
1 'polypeptide(L)'
;MTWQGYNFEDAIVLNERLVREDVYTSIHIEEYDSEARDTKLGPEEMTREIPNTGEDQLKDLDADGIIRVGAEVHDGDILVGKVTPKGVTELSAEERLLHAIFGEKAREVRDTSLRVPHGGGGVVQNVRIYTPENGDELAPGVNMMVRVYI
;
A
#
# COMPACT_ATOMS: atom_id res chain seq x y z
N MET A 1 7.26 33.96 33.15
CA MET A 1 5.83 33.80 33.50
C MET A 1 5.53 32.31 33.48
N THR A 2 4.92 31.77 34.54
CA THR A 2 4.41 30.39 34.56
C THR A 2 2.91 30.44 34.22
N TRP A 3 2.43 29.52 33.38
CA TRP A 3 1.05 29.50 32.92
C TRP A 3 0.36 28.19 33.31
N GLN A 4 -0.31 28.21 34.48
CA GLN A 4 -1.12 27.11 35.01
C GLN A 4 -0.43 25.73 35.04
N GLY A 5 0.91 25.68 35.02
CA GLY A 5 1.69 24.45 34.99
C GLY A 5 1.88 23.82 33.60
N TYR A 6 1.28 24.37 32.54
CA TYR A 6 1.45 23.85 31.17
C TYR A 6 2.84 24.09 30.57
N ASN A 7 3.58 25.05 31.11
CA ASN A 7 4.98 25.32 30.74
C ASN A 7 5.96 24.91 31.84
N PHE A 8 5.70 23.79 32.51
CA PHE A 8 6.59 23.24 33.54
C PHE A 8 7.84 22.60 32.90
N GLU A 9 9.00 22.85 33.50
CA GLU A 9 10.32 22.42 32.99
C GLU A 9 10.53 22.81 31.52
N ASP A 10 10.58 21.83 30.63
CA ASP A 10 10.87 22.02 29.19
C ASP A 10 9.59 22.10 28.33
N ALA A 11 8.41 22.10 28.96
CA ALA A 11 7.15 22.18 28.23
C ALA A 11 6.92 23.58 27.64
N ILE A 12 6.46 23.62 26.39
CA ILE A 12 6.16 24.85 25.64
C ILE A 12 4.66 24.90 25.37
N VAL A 13 4.07 26.07 25.60
CA VAL A 13 2.67 26.36 25.25
C VAL A 13 2.65 27.18 23.97
N LEU A 14 1.85 26.73 23.01
CA LEU A 14 1.68 27.41 21.71
C LEU A 14 0.34 28.13 21.67
N ASN A 15 0.33 29.28 21.00
CA ASN A 15 -0.91 29.99 20.71
C ASN A 15 -1.63 29.34 19.52
N GLU A 16 -2.94 29.10 19.62
CA GLU A 16 -3.76 28.50 18.55
C GLU A 16 -3.65 29.25 17.21
N ARG A 17 -3.38 30.56 17.23
CA ARG A 17 -3.13 31.36 16.02
C ARG A 17 -2.03 30.77 15.14
N LEU A 18 -1.01 30.14 15.74
CA LEU A 18 0.09 29.53 14.99
C LEU A 18 -0.36 28.36 14.11
N VAL A 19 -1.41 27.64 14.52
CA VAL A 19 -2.05 26.58 13.72
C VAL A 19 -2.93 27.19 12.64
N ARG A 20 -3.70 28.24 12.98
CA ARG A 20 -4.61 28.91 12.02
C ARG A 20 -3.89 29.64 10.90
N GLU A 21 -2.66 30.09 11.14
CA GLU A 21 -1.82 30.82 10.18
C GLU A 21 -0.74 29.92 9.54
N ASP A 22 -0.79 28.60 9.75
CA ASP A 22 0.16 27.61 9.20
C ASP A 22 1.65 27.92 9.48
N VAL A 23 1.94 28.59 10.60
CA VAL A 23 3.29 29.10 10.92
C VAL A 23 4.30 27.96 11.11
N TYR A 24 3.86 26.83 11.64
CA TYR A 24 4.67 25.63 11.89
C TYR A 24 4.18 24.41 11.08
N THR A 25 3.55 24.66 9.93
CA THR A 25 3.12 23.58 9.02
C THR A 25 4.28 23.18 8.11
N SER A 26 4.57 21.88 8.02
CA SER A 26 5.59 21.30 7.14
C SER A 26 4.98 20.24 6.23
N ILE A 27 5.54 20.10 5.02
CA ILE A 27 5.19 19.05 4.07
C ILE A 27 6.25 17.96 4.17
N HIS A 28 5.81 16.73 4.43
CA HIS A 28 6.64 15.53 4.42
C HIS A 28 6.24 14.69 3.23
N ILE A 29 7.23 14.19 2.48
CA ILE A 29 7.01 13.29 1.36
C ILE A 29 7.69 11.98 1.70
N GLU A 30 6.93 10.89 1.66
CA GLU A 30 7.42 9.55 1.91
C GLU A 30 7.40 8.71 0.64
N GLU A 31 8.39 7.84 0.51
CA GLU A 31 8.56 6.96 -0.64
C GLU A 31 8.26 5.52 -0.22
N TYR A 32 7.39 4.87 -1.00
CA TYR A 32 6.99 3.49 -0.81
C TYR A 32 7.23 2.70 -2.09
N ASP A 33 7.96 1.59 -2.00
CA ASP A 33 8.27 0.74 -3.15
C ASP A 33 7.67 -0.67 -3.03
N SER A 34 7.27 -1.21 -4.17
CA SER A 34 6.82 -2.59 -4.33
C SER A 34 7.43 -3.18 -5.59
N GLU A 35 7.98 -4.39 -5.46
CA GLU A 35 8.58 -5.11 -6.58
C GLU A 35 7.80 -6.40 -6.85
N ALA A 36 7.62 -6.72 -8.12
CA ALA A 36 7.13 -7.99 -8.61
C ALA A 36 8.31 -8.83 -9.09
N ARG A 37 8.46 -10.03 -8.54
CA ARG A 37 9.61 -10.90 -8.75
C ARG A 37 9.22 -12.26 -9.32
N ASP A 38 10.14 -12.87 -10.05
CA ASP A 38 10.01 -14.28 -10.44
C ASP A 38 10.22 -15.18 -9.22
N THR A 39 9.21 -16.00 -8.92
CA THR A 39 9.31 -17.03 -7.88
C THR A 39 9.36 -18.41 -8.51
N LYS A 40 9.73 -19.42 -7.71
CA LYS A 40 9.73 -20.83 -8.16
C LYS A 40 8.33 -21.34 -8.53
N LEU A 41 7.29 -20.71 -7.99
CA LEU A 41 5.89 -21.12 -8.16
C LEU A 41 5.19 -20.35 -9.30
N GLY A 42 5.86 -19.35 -9.86
CA GLY A 42 5.33 -18.43 -10.87
C GLY A 42 5.78 -16.99 -10.59
N PRO A 43 5.60 -16.08 -11.56
CA PRO A 43 5.87 -14.67 -11.36
C PRO A 43 4.88 -14.07 -10.37
N GLU A 44 5.33 -13.13 -9.54
CA GLU A 44 4.42 -12.18 -8.87
C GLU A 44 3.84 -11.23 -9.92
N GLU A 45 2.57 -10.86 -9.74
CA GLU A 45 1.87 -9.97 -10.67
C GLU A 45 1.34 -8.77 -9.91
N MET A 46 1.48 -7.58 -10.50
CA MET A 46 0.77 -6.39 -10.06
C MET A 46 -0.58 -6.36 -10.76
N THR A 47 -1.67 -6.29 -9.99
CA THR A 47 -3.02 -6.40 -10.53
C THR A 47 -4.05 -5.82 -9.57
N ARG A 48 -5.15 -5.31 -10.14
CA ARG A 48 -6.36 -4.93 -9.40
C ARG A 48 -7.12 -6.15 -8.89
N GLU A 49 -6.86 -7.35 -9.42
CA GLU A 49 -7.58 -8.58 -9.06
C GLU A 49 -7.09 -9.23 -7.75
N ILE A 50 -7.21 -8.51 -6.64
CA ILE A 50 -6.72 -8.95 -5.34
C ILE A 50 -7.76 -9.86 -4.65
N PRO A 51 -7.39 -11.08 -4.20
CA PRO A 51 -8.32 -11.97 -3.53
C PRO A 51 -8.82 -11.36 -2.20
N ASN A 52 -10.07 -11.65 -1.83
CA ASN A 52 -10.70 -11.22 -0.56
C ASN A 52 -10.75 -9.69 -0.35
N THR A 53 -10.66 -8.89 -1.41
CA THR A 53 -10.68 -7.42 -1.32
C THR A 53 -12.01 -6.88 -1.85
N GLY A 54 -12.64 -5.98 -1.09
CA GLY A 54 -13.91 -5.33 -1.47
C GLY A 54 -13.72 -4.18 -2.46
N GLU A 55 -14.77 -3.82 -3.21
CA GLU A 55 -14.72 -2.76 -4.23
C GLU A 55 -14.28 -1.40 -3.67
N ASP A 56 -14.65 -1.09 -2.42
CA ASP A 56 -14.28 0.16 -1.75
C ASP A 56 -12.76 0.32 -1.59
N GLN A 57 -12.02 -0.78 -1.40
CA GLN A 57 -10.55 -0.76 -1.29
C GLN A 57 -9.87 -0.66 -2.66
N LEU A 58 -10.58 -1.01 -3.74
CA LEU A 58 -10.07 -0.99 -5.11
C LEU A 58 -10.42 0.31 -5.85
N LYS A 59 -11.23 1.18 -5.24
CA LYS A 59 -11.82 2.36 -5.91
C LYS A 59 -10.78 3.32 -6.51
N ASP A 60 -9.64 3.47 -5.84
CA ASP A 60 -8.58 4.40 -6.25
C ASP A 60 -7.44 3.72 -7.03
N LEU A 61 -7.47 2.39 -7.16
CA LEU A 61 -6.56 1.67 -8.03
C LEU A 61 -6.98 1.83 -9.49
N ASP A 62 -6.02 1.82 -10.40
CA ASP A 62 -6.23 1.78 -11.84
C ASP A 62 -6.50 0.34 -12.35
N ALA A 63 -6.36 0.11 -13.66
CA ALA A 63 -6.55 -1.20 -14.26
C ALA A 63 -5.42 -2.18 -13.93
N ASP A 64 -4.21 -1.67 -13.70
CA ASP A 64 -3.00 -2.44 -13.42
C ASP A 64 -2.81 -2.67 -11.90
N GLY A 65 -3.74 -2.17 -11.09
CA GLY A 65 -3.72 -2.32 -9.63
C GLY A 65 -2.84 -1.28 -8.93
N ILE A 66 -2.55 -0.16 -9.58
CA ILE A 66 -1.69 0.89 -9.05
C ILE A 66 -2.54 2.09 -8.62
N ILE A 67 -2.23 2.67 -7.46
CA ILE A 67 -2.96 3.83 -6.94
C ILE A 67 -2.84 5.05 -7.86
N ARG A 68 -3.96 5.73 -8.10
CA ARG A 68 -3.96 6.97 -8.92
C ARG A 68 -3.29 8.14 -8.18
N VAL A 69 -2.63 9.01 -8.94
CA VAL A 69 -2.14 10.29 -8.42
C VAL A 69 -3.32 11.18 -8.00
N GLY A 70 -3.17 11.86 -6.86
CA GLY A 70 -4.20 12.68 -6.24
C GLY A 70 -5.26 11.89 -5.47
N ALA A 71 -5.05 10.60 -5.21
CA ALA A 71 -5.85 9.85 -4.24
C ALA A 71 -5.45 10.23 -2.81
N GLU A 72 -6.44 10.43 -1.94
CA GLU A 72 -6.24 10.58 -0.50
C GLU A 72 -6.28 9.18 0.13
N VAL A 73 -5.21 8.82 0.83
CA VAL A 73 -5.00 7.48 1.36
C VAL A 73 -4.79 7.51 2.87
N HIS A 74 -5.32 6.50 3.54
CA HIS A 74 -5.26 6.30 4.98
C HIS A 74 -4.54 4.99 5.30
N ASP A 75 -4.29 4.74 6.59
CA ASP A 75 -3.63 3.52 7.02
C ASP A 75 -4.38 2.26 6.55
N GLY A 76 -3.65 1.32 5.95
CA GLY A 76 -4.21 0.08 5.41
C GLY A 76 -4.77 0.16 3.98
N ASP A 77 -4.90 1.35 3.39
CA ASP A 77 -5.28 1.51 1.98
C ASP A 77 -4.21 0.91 1.06
N ILE A 78 -4.65 0.38 -0.09
CA ILE A 78 -3.77 -0.32 -1.04
C ILE A 78 -3.12 0.71 -1.96
N LEU A 79 -1.78 0.72 -1.97
CA LEU A 79 -0.99 1.56 -2.88
C LEU A 79 -0.65 0.82 -4.17
N VAL A 80 -0.29 -0.45 -4.06
CA VAL A 80 0.02 -1.31 -5.21
C VAL A 80 -0.54 -2.69 -4.94
N GLY A 81 -1.55 -3.07 -5.71
CA GLY A 81 -2.11 -4.41 -5.74
C GLY A 81 -1.09 -5.40 -6.25
N LYS A 82 -0.70 -6.36 -5.39
CA LYS A 82 0.27 -7.40 -5.74
C LYS A 82 -0.23 -8.75 -5.30
N VAL A 83 -0.11 -9.72 -6.21
CA VAL A 83 -0.46 -11.11 -5.94
C VAL A 83 0.75 -12.02 -6.14
N THR A 84 0.95 -12.94 -5.20
CA THR A 84 2.01 -13.95 -5.26
C THR A 84 1.38 -15.33 -5.44
N PRO A 85 1.84 -16.15 -6.40
CA PRO A 85 1.36 -17.51 -6.56
C PRO A 85 1.67 -18.34 -5.31
N LYS A 86 0.66 -19.02 -4.78
CA LYS A 86 0.78 -19.99 -3.69
C LYS A 86 1.07 -21.37 -4.27
N GLY A 87 1.93 -22.13 -3.60
CA GLY A 87 2.09 -23.54 -3.93
C GLY A 87 0.81 -24.29 -3.59
N VAL A 88 0.56 -25.40 -4.28
CA VAL A 88 -0.54 -26.31 -3.97
C VAL A 88 -0.27 -26.97 -2.62
N THR A 89 -0.76 -26.35 -1.54
CA THR A 89 -0.87 -26.99 -0.23
C THR A 89 -2.17 -27.76 -0.16
N GLU A 90 -2.17 -28.94 0.47
CA GLU A 90 -3.40 -29.64 0.78
C GLU A 90 -4.31 -28.71 1.59
N LEU A 91 -5.45 -28.32 1.01
CA LEU A 91 -6.48 -27.55 1.70
C LEU A 91 -6.89 -28.29 2.97
N SER A 92 -7.09 -27.55 4.06
CA SER A 92 -7.63 -28.13 5.28
C SER A 92 -9.05 -28.69 5.04
N ALA A 93 -9.56 -29.53 5.94
CA ALA A 93 -10.90 -30.07 5.80
C ALA A 93 -11.97 -28.95 5.78
N GLU A 94 -11.73 -27.87 6.54
CA GLU A 94 -12.55 -26.67 6.62
C GLU A 94 -12.53 -25.88 5.30
N GLU A 95 -11.36 -25.66 4.71
CA GLU A 95 -11.22 -24.95 3.43
C GLU A 95 -11.85 -25.74 2.28
N ARG A 96 -11.71 -27.07 2.26
CA ARG A 96 -12.40 -27.94 1.28
C ARG A 96 -13.91 -27.87 1.40
N LEU A 97 -14.43 -27.83 2.63
CA LEU A 97 -15.87 -27.70 2.86
C LEU A 97 -16.38 -26.34 2.39
N LEU A 98 -15.69 -25.26 2.73
CA LEU A 98 -15.99 -23.90 2.25
C LEU A 98 -15.99 -23.85 0.71
N HIS A 99 -14.96 -24.42 0.08
CA HIS A 99 -14.86 -24.50 -1.37
C HIS A 99 -16.04 -25.26 -2.02
N ALA A 100 -16.43 -26.41 -1.44
CA ALA A 100 -17.55 -27.21 -1.95
C ALA A 100 -18.91 -26.51 -1.79
N ILE A 101 -19.08 -25.68 -0.77
CA ILE A 101 -20.34 -24.94 -0.51
C ILE A 101 -20.44 -23.69 -1.39
N PHE A 102 -19.38 -22.90 -1.48
CA PHE A 102 -19.41 -21.59 -2.14
C PHE A 102 -19.01 -21.64 -3.61
N GLY A 103 -18.40 -22.74 -4.09
CA GLY A 103 -17.99 -22.88 -5.49
C GLY A 103 -16.92 -21.87 -5.94
N GLU A 104 -16.37 -21.07 -5.03
CA GLU A 104 -15.28 -20.15 -5.31
C GLU A 104 -14.05 -20.96 -5.67
N LYS A 105 -13.64 -20.97 -6.94
CA LYS A 105 -12.30 -21.41 -7.35
C LYS A 105 -11.30 -20.77 -6.38
N ALA A 106 -10.67 -21.58 -5.54
CA ALA A 106 -9.63 -21.09 -4.66
C ALA A 106 -8.59 -20.42 -5.56
N ARG A 107 -8.54 -19.08 -5.54
CA ARG A 107 -7.54 -18.35 -6.29
C ARG A 107 -6.20 -18.84 -5.75
N GLU A 108 -5.38 -19.43 -6.61
CA GLU A 108 -4.07 -20.00 -6.26
C GLU A 108 -3.04 -18.91 -5.93
N VAL A 109 -3.49 -17.70 -5.59
CA VAL A 109 -2.66 -16.53 -5.32
C VAL A 109 -2.95 -15.97 -3.93
N ARG A 110 -1.94 -15.35 -3.33
CA ARG A 110 -2.03 -14.61 -2.07
C ARG A 110 -1.97 -13.12 -2.36
N ASP A 111 -2.74 -12.34 -1.61
CA ASP A 111 -2.51 -10.89 -1.50
C ASP A 111 -1.17 -10.62 -0.79
N THR A 112 -0.25 -9.96 -1.49
CA THR A 112 1.03 -9.43 -1.00
C THR A 112 1.19 -7.95 -1.37
N SER A 113 0.06 -7.25 -1.50
CA SER A 113 -0.04 -5.84 -1.90
C SER A 113 0.70 -4.91 -0.94
N LEU A 114 1.22 -3.83 -1.50
CA LEU A 114 1.76 -2.71 -0.74
C LEU A 114 0.61 -1.88 -0.18
N ARG A 115 0.60 -1.68 1.13
CA ARG A 115 -0.41 -0.89 1.85
C ARG A 115 0.25 0.24 2.61
N VAL A 116 -0.49 1.32 2.85
CA VAL A 116 -0.05 2.43 3.70
C VAL A 116 0.23 1.89 5.11
N PRO A 117 1.41 2.14 5.69
CA PRO A 117 1.73 1.69 7.04
C PRO A 117 0.90 2.42 8.10
N HIS A 118 0.83 1.86 9.31
CA HIS A 118 0.10 2.47 10.42
C HIS A 118 0.63 3.86 10.76
N GLY A 119 -0.27 4.82 10.88
CA GLY A 119 0.04 6.22 11.16
C GLY A 119 0.51 7.02 9.94
N GLY A 120 0.68 6.37 8.78
CA GLY A 120 0.87 7.03 7.50
C GLY A 120 -0.45 7.43 6.86
N GLY A 121 -0.35 8.30 5.86
CA GLY A 121 -1.48 8.79 5.10
C GLY A 121 -1.15 10.13 4.46
N GLY A 122 -1.99 10.56 3.53
CA GLY A 122 -1.75 11.78 2.77
C GLY A 122 -2.34 11.70 1.37
N VAL A 123 -1.78 12.47 0.46
CA VAL A 123 -2.24 12.53 -0.93
C VAL A 123 -1.14 12.01 -1.82
N VAL A 124 -1.45 11.00 -2.63
CA VAL A 124 -0.50 10.45 -3.59
C VAL A 124 -0.04 11.55 -4.55
N GLN A 125 1.22 11.96 -4.44
CA GLN A 125 1.80 13.02 -5.26
C GLN A 125 2.31 12.49 -6.60
N ASN A 126 2.91 11.30 -6.59
CA ASN A 126 3.50 10.70 -7.79
C ASN A 126 3.53 9.18 -7.73
N VAL A 127 3.54 8.56 -8.91
CA VAL A 127 3.81 7.14 -9.05
C VAL A 127 4.80 6.95 -10.20
N ARG A 128 5.85 6.18 -9.95
CA ARG A 128 6.85 5.78 -10.95
C ARG A 128 6.83 4.28 -11.13
N ILE A 129 6.79 3.86 -12.38
CA ILE A 129 6.77 2.46 -12.78
C ILE A 129 8.06 2.20 -13.56
N TYR A 130 8.80 1.18 -13.14
CA TYR A 130 10.04 0.75 -13.74
C TYR A 130 9.87 -0.65 -14.30
N THR A 131 10.27 -0.86 -15.55
CA THR A 131 10.19 -2.17 -16.22
C THR A 131 11.46 -2.43 -17.05
N PRO A 132 11.92 -3.69 -17.17
CA PRO A 132 13.07 -4.03 -18.02
C PRO A 132 12.82 -3.65 -19.49
N GLU A 133 11.57 -3.72 -19.93
CA GLU A 133 11.13 -3.42 -21.30
C GLU A 133 11.33 -1.95 -21.67
N ASN A 134 11.21 -1.05 -20.69
CA ASN A 134 11.48 0.38 -20.85
C ASN A 134 12.97 0.74 -20.75
N GLY A 135 13.84 -0.26 -20.54
CA GLY A 135 15.29 -0.06 -20.38
C GLY A 135 15.71 0.39 -18.98
N ASP A 136 14.85 0.22 -17.98
CA ASP A 136 15.17 0.53 -16.58
C ASP A 136 16.08 -0.54 -15.97
N GLU A 137 17.07 -0.11 -15.17
CA GLU A 137 17.92 -1.03 -14.42
C GLU A 137 17.20 -1.55 -13.17
N LEU A 138 16.91 -2.85 -13.16
CA LEU A 138 16.25 -3.53 -12.05
C LEU A 138 17.15 -4.63 -11.45
N ALA A 139 16.89 -4.97 -10.19
CA ALA A 139 17.60 -6.06 -9.53
C ALA A 139 17.31 -7.41 -10.23
N PRO A 140 18.26 -8.37 -10.22
CA PRO A 140 18.05 -9.66 -10.86
C PRO A 140 16.79 -10.37 -10.36
N GLY A 141 15.92 -10.77 -11.29
CA GLY A 141 14.66 -11.46 -10.99
C GLY A 141 13.49 -10.54 -10.62
N VAL A 142 13.66 -9.21 -10.73
CA VAL A 142 12.56 -8.23 -10.64
C VAL A 142 12.04 -7.95 -12.05
N ASN A 143 10.73 -8.16 -12.24
CA ASN A 143 10.05 -7.94 -13.52
C ASN A 143 9.45 -6.54 -13.62
N MET A 144 9.07 -5.96 -12.48
CA MET A 144 8.44 -4.65 -12.40
C MET A 144 8.68 -4.08 -11.00
N MET A 145 8.94 -2.77 -10.92
CA MET A 145 9.00 -2.04 -9.66
C MET A 145 8.09 -0.82 -9.74
N VAL A 146 7.25 -0.63 -8.73
CA VAL A 146 6.38 0.53 -8.61
C VAL A 146 6.76 1.28 -7.35
N ARG A 147 6.90 2.59 -7.50
CA ARG A 147 7.28 3.52 -6.43
C ARG A 147 6.23 4.60 -6.31
N VAL A 148 5.66 4.72 -5.12
CA VAL A 148 4.59 5.65 -4.79
C VAL A 148 5.14 6.71 -3.84
N TYR A 149 4.82 7.97 -4.14
CA TYR A 149 5.15 9.11 -3.31
C TYR A 149 3.85 9.64 -2.69
N ILE A 150 3.80 9.64 -1.36
CA ILE A 150 2.70 10.21 -0.56
C ILE A 150 3.20 11.50 0.07
#